data_AF-A0A4Q2J574-F1
#
_entry.id   AF-A0A4Q2J574-F1
#
_cell.length_a   1.000
_cell.length_b   1.000
_cell.length_c   1.000
_cell.angle_alpha   90.00
_cell.angle_beta   90.00
_cell.angle_gamma   90.00
#
_symmetry.space_group_name_H-M   'P 1'
#
loop_
_entity.id
_entity.type
_entity.pdbx_description
1 polymer ?
#
loop_
_entity_poly.entity_id
_entity_poly.type
_entity_poly.pdbx_seq_one_letter_code
_entity_poly.pdbx_strand_id
1 'polypeptide(L)'
;GVRPPRVRVEARSVASYLESAAGGVDLAFIDPPYDLGEVELARDLSLLAPLLADAATVVVERSSRSPEPAWPDGIEPERRRDYGETTLWWAAATGPDQPAPPSQPE
;
A
#
# COMPACT_ATOMS: atom_id res chain seq x y z
N GLY A 1 -9.32 30.35 -5.00
CA GLY A 1 -9.79 29.41 -6.03
C GLY A 1 -9.04 28.11 -5.86
N VAL A 2 -9.75 26.99 -5.86
CA VAL A 2 -9.13 25.65 -5.74
C VAL A 2 -8.29 25.40 -7.00
N ARG A 3 -7.01 25.03 -6.84
CA ARG A 3 -6.19 24.59 -7.98
C ARG A 3 -6.63 23.17 -8.37
N PRO A 4 -6.77 22.87 -9.68
CA PRO A 4 -7.08 21.51 -10.10
C PRO A 4 -5.94 20.54 -9.74
N PRO A 5 -6.24 19.25 -9.54
CA PRO A 5 -5.20 18.25 -9.29
C PRO A 5 -4.28 18.09 -10.50
N ARG A 6 -3.02 17.75 -10.24
CA ARG A 6 -2.08 17.32 -11.28
C ARG A 6 -2.12 15.79 -11.34
N VAL A 7 -2.31 15.24 -12.53
CA VAL A 7 -2.40 13.79 -12.76
C VAL A 7 -1.34 13.37 -13.76
N ARG A 8 -0.61 12.29 -13.46
CA ARG A 8 0.31 11.61 -14.37
C ARG A 8 -0.12 10.15 -14.47
N VAL A 9 -0.16 9.61 -15.70
CA VAL A 9 -0.53 8.22 -15.98
C VAL A 9 0.66 7.52 -16.60
N GLU A 10 0.97 6.32 -16.13
CA GLU A 10 2.13 5.52 -16.55
C GLU A 10 1.63 4.18 -17.10
N ALA A 11 1.74 3.98 -18.42
CA ALA A 11 1.25 2.78 -19.10
C ALA A 11 2.35 1.69 -19.15
N ARG A 12 2.72 1.16 -17.98
CA ARG A 12 3.68 0.05 -17.82
C ARG A 12 3.28 -0.83 -16.64
N SER A 13 3.95 -1.97 -16.46
CA SER A 13 3.69 -2.85 -15.31
C SER A 13 4.04 -2.14 -14.00
N VAL A 14 3.32 -2.48 -12.91
CA VAL A 14 3.54 -1.93 -11.56
C VAL A 14 4.98 -2.14 -11.11
N ALA A 15 5.46 -3.39 -11.17
CA ALA A 15 6.85 -3.77 -10.94
C ALA A 15 7.87 -2.86 -11.64
N SER A 16 7.76 -2.71 -12.96
CA SER A 16 8.69 -1.86 -13.73
C SER A 16 8.57 -0.38 -13.37
N TYR A 17 7.37 0.06 -12.95
CA TYR A 17 7.19 1.41 -12.44
C TYR A 17 7.92 1.64 -11.13
N LEU A 18 7.70 0.78 -10.14
CA LEU A 18 8.26 0.92 -8.79
C LEU A 18 9.79 0.85 -8.79
N GLU A 19 10.40 0.04 -9.65
CA GLU A 19 11.86 -0.07 -9.80
C GLU A 19 12.57 1.24 -10.18
N SER A 20 11.85 2.23 -10.72
CA SER A 20 12.42 3.49 -11.22
C SER A 20 11.69 4.74 -10.75
N ALA A 21 10.66 4.59 -9.93
CA ALA A 21 9.85 5.70 -9.44
C ALA A 21 10.65 6.56 -8.44
N ALA A 22 10.32 7.85 -8.39
CA ALA A 22 10.79 8.72 -7.33
C ALA A 22 9.96 8.47 -6.06
N GLY A 23 10.58 8.57 -4.89
CA GLY A 23 9.90 8.46 -3.61
C GLY A 23 9.07 9.70 -3.23
N GLY A 24 8.57 9.71 -2.00
CA GLY A 24 7.69 10.76 -1.47
C GLY A 24 6.21 10.45 -1.66
N VAL A 25 5.84 9.18 -1.62
CA VAL A 25 4.44 8.73 -1.67
C VAL A 25 3.85 8.80 -0.28
N ASP A 26 2.91 9.71 -0.03
CA ASP A 26 2.21 9.84 1.25
C ASP A 26 1.04 8.84 1.40
N LEU A 27 0.49 8.36 0.29
CA LEU A 27 -0.66 7.46 0.25
C LEU A 27 -0.57 6.55 -0.98
N ALA A 28 -0.57 5.24 -0.76
CA ALA A 28 -0.58 4.22 -1.79
C ALA A 28 -1.87 3.38 -1.72
N PHE A 29 -2.53 3.22 -2.85
CA PHE A 29 -3.65 2.30 -3.03
C PHE A 29 -3.21 1.15 -3.93
N ILE A 30 -3.42 -0.08 -3.48
CA ILE A 30 -3.00 -1.30 -4.17
C ILE A 30 -4.22 -2.21 -4.32
N ASP A 31 -4.77 -2.23 -5.53
CA ASP A 31 -5.87 -3.09 -5.94
C ASP A 31 -5.39 -3.97 -7.12
N PRO A 32 -4.68 -5.07 -6.82
CA PRO A 32 -4.12 -5.92 -7.85
C PRO A 32 -5.21 -6.80 -8.49
N PRO A 33 -4.99 -7.28 -9.73
CA PRO A 33 -5.85 -8.31 -10.32
C PRO A 33 -6.03 -9.53 -9.40
N TYR A 34 -7.22 -10.15 -9.44
CA TYR A 34 -7.55 -11.29 -8.56
C TYR A 34 -6.65 -12.52 -8.75
N ASP A 35 -6.03 -12.67 -9.92
CA ASP A 35 -5.10 -13.75 -10.24
C ASP A 35 -3.64 -13.42 -9.85
N LEU A 36 -3.35 -12.20 -9.37
CA LEU A 36 -2.04 -11.84 -8.82
C LEU A 36 -1.78 -12.62 -7.52
N GLY A 37 -0.74 -13.44 -7.52
CA GLY A 37 -0.33 -14.25 -6.39
C GLY A 37 0.28 -13.43 -5.24
N GLU A 38 0.41 -14.09 -4.09
CA GLU A 38 0.94 -13.48 -2.87
C GLU A 38 2.44 -13.12 -3.01
N VAL A 39 3.19 -13.88 -3.81
CA VAL A 39 4.62 -13.63 -4.05
C VAL A 39 4.81 -12.35 -4.87
N GLU A 40 4.00 -12.17 -5.91
CA GLU A 40 4.03 -10.96 -6.74
C GLU A 40 3.58 -9.73 -5.93
N LEU A 41 2.51 -9.85 -5.14
CA LEU A 41 2.07 -8.77 -4.25
C LEU A 41 3.16 -8.39 -3.24
N ALA A 42 3.79 -9.36 -2.59
CA ALA A 42 4.87 -9.12 -1.65
C ALA A 42 6.08 -8.44 -2.31
N ARG A 43 6.39 -8.81 -3.56
CA ARG A 43 7.43 -8.17 -4.37
C ARG A 43 7.11 -6.70 -4.64
N ASP A 44 5.88 -6.40 -5.05
CA ASP A 44 5.46 -5.02 -5.32
C ASP A 44 5.45 -4.17 -4.04
N LEU A 45 4.99 -4.72 -2.91
CA LEU A 45 5.08 -4.05 -1.61
C LEU A 45 6.53 -3.76 -1.21
N SER A 46 7.45 -4.72 -1.44
CA SER A 46 8.88 -4.54 -1.14
C SER A 46 9.53 -3.45 -1.99
N LEU A 47 9.13 -3.33 -3.26
CA LEU A 47 9.59 -2.25 -4.16
C LEU A 47 8.96 -0.90 -3.79
N LEU A 48 7.74 -0.90 -3.25
CA LEU A 48 7.04 0.30 -2.82
C LEU A 48 7.63 0.88 -1.53
N ALA A 49 7.99 0.04 -0.56
CA ALA A 49 8.46 0.47 0.76
C ALA A 49 9.50 1.62 0.73
N PRO A 50 10.59 1.58 -0.05
CA PRO A 50 11.57 2.68 -0.09
C PRO A 50 11.07 3.96 -0.78
N LEU A 51 9.91 3.94 -1.44
CA LEU A 51 9.30 5.09 -2.11
C LEU A 51 8.32 5.85 -1.21
N LEU A 52 7.92 5.25 -0.09
CA LEU A 52 6.98 5.84 0.86
C LEU A 52 7.63 7.01 1.60
N ALA A 53 6.86 8.06 1.83
CA ALA A 53 7.23 9.10 2.79
C ALA A 53 7.11 8.57 4.22
N ASP A 54 7.72 9.27 5.18
CA ASP A 54 7.50 9.00 6.61
C ASP A 54 6.00 9.08 6.93
N ALA A 55 5.49 8.12 7.71
CA ALA A 55 4.07 8.01 8.06
C ALA A 55 3.10 7.81 6.87
N ALA A 56 3.60 7.42 5.69
CA ALA A 56 2.73 7.16 4.56
C ALA A 56 1.72 6.04 4.84
N THR A 57 0.51 6.18 4.33
CA THR A 57 -0.52 5.14 4.43
C THR A 57 -0.50 4.23 3.21
N VAL A 58 -0.55 2.93 3.42
CA VAL A 58 -0.70 1.91 2.38
C VAL A 58 -2.04 1.22 2.58
N VAL A 59 -2.83 1.12 1.52
CA VAL A 59 -4.11 0.39 1.52
C VAL A 59 -4.05 -0.70 0.47
N VAL A 60 -4.23 -1.96 0.90
CA VAL A 60 -4.25 -3.13 0.01
C VAL A 60 -5.66 -3.71 -0.02
N GLU A 61 -6.21 -3.87 -1.22
CA GLU A 61 -7.47 -4.56 -1.47
C GLU A 61 -7.21 -6.00 -1.95
N ARG A 62 -7.87 -6.98 -1.34
CA ARG A 62 -7.81 -8.39 -1.75
C ARG A 62 -9.17 -9.06 -1.62
N SER A 63 -9.32 -10.22 -2.26
CA SER A 63 -10.45 -11.11 -1.95
C SER A 63 -10.42 -11.50 -0.47
N SER A 64 -11.58 -11.61 0.17
CA SER A 64 -11.71 -12.11 1.54
C SER A 64 -11.25 -13.58 1.72
N ARG A 65 -11.02 -14.28 0.60
CA ARG A 65 -10.48 -15.64 0.55
C ARG A 65 -8.96 -15.67 0.47
N SER A 66 -8.31 -14.57 0.12
CA SER A 66 -6.85 -14.45 0.12
C SER A 66 -6.34 -14.34 1.56
N PRO A 67 -5.12 -14.83 1.84
CA PRO A 67 -4.48 -14.59 3.12
C PRO A 67 -4.14 -13.10 3.31
N GLU A 68 -3.65 -12.76 4.50
CA GLU A 68 -3.02 -11.48 4.75
C GLU A 68 -1.80 -11.26 3.83
N PRO A 69 -1.61 -10.05 3.27
CA PRO A 69 -0.40 -9.71 2.52
C PRO A 69 0.86 -9.95 3.35
N ALA A 70 1.91 -10.48 2.71
CA ALA A 70 3.22 -10.55 3.34
C ALA A 70 3.86 -9.15 3.33
N TRP A 71 3.81 -8.47 4.48
CA TRP A 71 4.36 -7.12 4.64
C TRP A 71 5.89 -7.15 4.69
N PRO A 72 6.58 -6.31 3.88
CA PRO A 72 8.02 -6.17 3.95
C PRO A 72 8.44 -5.29 5.13
N ASP A 73 9.74 -5.33 5.47
CA ASP A 73 10.33 -4.31 6.35
C ASP A 73 10.03 -2.91 5.81
N GLY A 74 9.69 -1.98 6.69
CA GLY A 74 9.31 -0.62 6.31
C GLY A 74 7.80 -0.39 6.20
N ILE A 75 6.96 -1.43 6.24
CA ILE A 75 5.50 -1.33 6.21
C ILE A 75 4.89 -2.17 7.34
N GLU A 76 4.15 -1.54 8.24
CA GLU A 76 3.53 -2.20 9.39
C GLU A 76 2.00 -2.19 9.28
N PRO A 77 1.32 -3.35 9.34
CA PRO A 77 -0.15 -3.41 9.27
C PRO A 77 -0.80 -2.80 10.51
N GLU A 78 -1.86 -2.02 10.29
CA GLU A 78 -2.60 -1.34 11.35
C GLU A 78 -4.00 -1.91 11.58
N ARG A 79 -4.75 -2.14 10.50
CA ARG A 79 -6.15 -2.57 10.59
C ARG A 79 -6.60 -3.33 9.34
N ARG A 80 -7.60 -4.18 9.54
CA ARG A 80 -8.30 -4.93 8.49
C ARG A 80 -9.79 -4.61 8.56
N ARG A 81 -10.46 -4.51 7.41
CA ARG A 81 -11.93 -4.51 7.32
C ARG A 81 -12.43 -5.37 6.17
N ASP A 82 -13.46 -6.16 6.45
CA ASP A 82 -14.09 -7.05 5.47
C ASP A 82 -15.41 -6.46 4.97
N TYR A 83 -15.62 -6.53 3.66
CA TYR A 83 -16.77 -6.04 2.93
C TYR A 83 -17.24 -7.11 1.94
N GLY A 84 -17.98 -8.10 2.44
CA GLY A 84 -18.44 -9.22 1.61
C GLY A 84 -17.29 -10.04 1.04
N GLU A 85 -17.06 -9.97 -0.27
CA GLU A 85 -15.98 -10.69 -0.97
C GLU A 85 -14.64 -9.93 -0.96
N THR A 86 -14.60 -8.72 -0.42
CA THR A 86 -13.42 -7.85 -0.38
C THR A 86 -12.90 -7.69 1.04
N THR A 87 -11.58 -7.70 1.20
CA THR A 87 -10.87 -7.31 2.42
C THR A 87 -9.95 -6.13 2.10
N LEU A 88 -10.06 -5.08 2.91
CA LEU A 88 -9.13 -3.96 2.92
C LEU A 88 -8.16 -4.09 4.10
N TRP A 89 -6.87 -3.93 3.81
CA TRP A 89 -5.80 -3.84 4.79
C TRP A 89 -5.20 -2.45 4.77
N TRP A 90 -5.09 -1.82 5.93
CA TRP A 90 -4.34 -0.57 6.09
C TRP A 90 -3.04 -0.88 6.80
N ALA A 91 -1.97 -0.27 6.31
CA ALA A 91 -0.64 -0.30 6.89
C ALA A 91 -0.02 1.09 6.85
N ALA A 92 0.99 1.32 7.68
CA ALA A 92 1.75 2.55 7.70
C ALA A 92 3.22 2.30 7.38
N ALA A 93 3.86 3.25 6.72
CA ALA A 93 5.30 3.27 6.57
C ALA A 93 5.95 3.51 7.94
N THR A 94 6.90 2.65 8.32
CA THR A 94 7.66 2.84 9.56
C THR A 94 8.72 3.89 9.31
N GLY A 95 8.45 5.15 9.69
CA GLY A 95 9.49 6.18 9.77
C GLY A 95 10.50 5.85 10.88
N PRO A 96 11.70 6.45 10.89
CA PRO A 96 12.77 6.09 11.82
C PRO A 96 12.48 6.31 13.32
N ASP A 97 11.31 6.83 13.72
CA ASP A 97 10.96 6.97 15.15
C ASP A 97 9.47 7.28 15.39
N GLN A 98 8.54 6.63 14.68
CA GLN A 98 7.11 6.93 14.86
C GLN A 98 6.46 6.02 15.93
N PRO A 99 5.92 6.57 17.03
CA PRO A 99 5.08 5.77 17.92
C PRO A 99 3.79 5.37 17.20
N ALA A 100 3.38 4.11 17.40
CA ALA A 100 2.17 3.54 16.80
C ALA A 100 0.97 4.50 16.97
N PRO A 101 0.22 4.80 15.89
CA PRO A 101 -0.94 5.66 16.00
C PRO A 101 -1.97 5.04 16.95
N PRO A 102 -2.69 5.86 17.74
CA PRO A 102 -3.71 5.35 18.65
C PRO A 102 -4.78 4.62 17.85
N SER A 103 -5.01 3.34 18.19
CA SER A 103 -6.09 2.54 17.62
C SER A 103 -7.40 3.31 17.76
N GLN A 104 -7.98 3.77 16.65
CA GLN A 104 -9.30 4.38 16.69
C GLN A 104 -10.34 3.29 16.91
N PRO A 105 -11.28 3.46 17.85
CA PRO A 105 -12.34 2.48 18.08
C PRO A 105 -13.29 2.43 16.88
N GLU A 106 -13.83 1.23 16.63
CA GLU A 106 -14.75 0.91 15.52
C GLU A 106 -16.06 1.70 15.54
#